data_AF-A0A1M6YIT9-F1
#
_entry.id   AF-A0A1M6YIT9-F1
#
_cell.length_a   1.000
_cell.length_b   1.000
_cell.length_c   1.000
_cell.angle_alpha   90.00
_cell.angle_beta   90.00
_cell.angle_gamma   90.00
#
_symmetry.space_group_name_H-M   'P 1'
#
loop_
_entity.id
_entity.type
_entity.pdbx_description
1 polymer ?
#
loop_
_entity_poly.entity_id
_entity_poly.type
_entity_poly.pdbx_seq_one_letter_code
_entity_poly.pdbx_strand_id
1 'polypeptide(L)'
;MPAAEREDGPGVPSGEKQPLSPAPSNTTVRAAPRRRLRQSSLRPHRICPRFSDAEWTAVQQAADAADLAPGGYAAAATLAAASSVNPTAAVADYRRGVQELMESNRQLAAVGNNLNQVAHFLNAGGQPATDLRQLLHRFDTALSGVDDAVAWLVRR
;
A
#
# COMPACT_ATOMS: atom_id res chain seq x y z
N MET A 1 -44.17 45.69 -51.91
CA MET A 1 -43.68 46.85 -51.14
C MET A 1 -44.89 47.63 -50.69
N PRO A 2 -45.05 48.08 -49.42
CA PRO A 2 -44.09 48.27 -48.30
C PRO A 2 -44.18 47.11 -47.25
N ALA A 3 -43.24 46.82 -46.36
CA ALA A 3 -42.44 47.57 -45.37
C ALA A 3 -43.12 47.67 -43.99
N ALA A 4 -42.33 47.36 -42.96
CA ALA A 4 -42.67 47.01 -41.58
C ALA A 4 -43.12 48.20 -40.73
N GLU A 5 -43.78 47.91 -39.61
CA GLU A 5 -43.54 48.59 -38.33
C GLU A 5 -44.13 47.76 -37.18
N ARG A 6 -43.25 47.41 -36.23
CA ARG A 6 -43.58 46.93 -34.90
C ARG A 6 -43.62 48.16 -34.01
N GLU A 7 -44.69 48.35 -33.26
CA GLU A 7 -44.71 49.29 -32.13
C GLU A 7 -45.05 48.55 -30.83
N ASP A 8 -44.21 48.84 -29.85
CA ASP A 8 -44.28 48.47 -28.44
C ASP A 8 -45.47 49.12 -27.72
N GLY A 9 -45.97 48.43 -26.70
CA GLY A 9 -46.85 48.98 -25.66
C GLY A 9 -46.34 48.57 -24.26
N PRO A 10 -46.08 49.51 -23.32
CA PRO A 10 -45.41 49.26 -22.04
C PRO A 10 -46.33 49.26 -20.79
N GLY A 11 -45.80 48.77 -19.66
CA GLY A 11 -46.32 48.91 -18.28
C GLY A 11 -46.86 47.59 -17.70
N VAL A 12 -46.53 47.11 -16.50
CA VAL A 12 -46.62 47.73 -15.15
C VAL A 12 -45.70 46.95 -14.15
N PRO A 13 -45.20 47.56 -13.05
CA PRO A 13 -44.13 47.02 -12.21
C PRO A 13 -44.63 46.23 -10.97
N SER A 14 -43.80 45.35 -10.43
CA SER A 14 -43.77 44.88 -9.04
C SER A 14 -42.56 43.97 -8.90
N GLY A 15 -41.61 44.25 -8.01
CA GLY A 15 -41.83 44.17 -6.58
C GLY A 15 -41.02 42.97 -6.10
N GLU A 16 -40.02 43.27 -5.26
CA GLU A 16 -39.03 42.36 -4.71
C GLU A 16 -39.58 41.01 -4.28
N LYS A 17 -38.78 39.96 -4.48
CA LYS A 17 -38.56 38.88 -3.51
C LYS A 17 -37.40 37.98 -3.94
N GLN A 18 -36.26 38.25 -3.34
CA GLN A 18 -35.16 37.32 -3.22
C GLN A 18 -35.59 36.13 -2.34
N PRO A 19 -35.28 34.88 -2.75
CA PRO A 19 -35.12 33.82 -1.79
C PRO A 19 -33.64 33.43 -1.68
N LEU A 20 -33.12 33.70 -0.48
CA LEU A 20 -32.12 32.98 0.28
C LEU A 20 -31.22 31.99 -0.47
N SER A 21 -29.92 32.31 -0.44
CA SER A 21 -28.81 31.38 -0.60
C SER A 21 -29.04 30.08 0.19
N PRO A 22 -28.86 28.89 -0.40
CA PRO A 22 -28.74 27.67 0.38
C PRO A 22 -27.38 27.71 1.10
N ALA A 23 -27.42 27.62 2.43
CA ALA A 23 -26.24 27.35 3.23
C ALA A 23 -25.52 26.10 2.70
N PRO A 24 -24.16 26.07 2.66
CA PRO A 24 -23.44 24.87 2.28
C PRO A 24 -23.66 23.82 3.37
N SER A 25 -24.62 22.93 3.12
CA SER A 25 -24.72 21.69 3.86
C SER A 25 -23.45 20.92 3.50
N ASN A 26 -22.49 20.88 4.44
CA ASN A 26 -21.33 20.01 4.39
C ASN A 26 -21.78 18.55 4.56
N THR A 27 -22.60 18.07 3.63
CA THR A 27 -22.72 16.66 3.35
C THR A 27 -21.45 16.32 2.61
N THR A 28 -20.51 15.70 3.32
CA THR A 28 -19.38 15.00 2.71
C THR A 28 -19.97 13.92 1.80
N VAL A 29 -20.22 14.29 0.54
CA VAL A 29 -20.58 13.35 -0.51
C VAL A 29 -19.38 12.41 -0.61
N ARG A 30 -19.50 11.22 -0.01
CA ARG A 30 -18.54 10.14 -0.19
C ARG A 30 -18.48 9.90 -1.68
N ALA A 31 -17.41 10.41 -2.31
CA ALA A 31 -17.22 10.31 -3.73
C ALA A 31 -17.21 8.82 -4.06
N ALA A 32 -18.26 8.35 -4.73
CA ALA A 32 -18.33 6.98 -5.18
C ALA A 32 -17.03 6.63 -5.92
N PRO A 33 -16.45 5.45 -5.70
CA PRO A 33 -15.17 5.05 -6.27
C PRO A 33 -15.27 5.27 -7.77
N ARG A 34 -14.52 6.27 -8.27
CA ARG A 34 -14.61 6.67 -9.68
C ARG A 34 -14.07 5.52 -10.52
N ARG A 35 -15.00 4.70 -11.01
CA ARG A 35 -14.72 3.66 -12.00
C ARG A 35 -13.96 4.32 -13.14
N ARG A 36 -12.79 3.77 -13.50
CA ARG A 36 -12.01 4.25 -14.65
C ARG A 36 -12.92 4.35 -15.87
N LEU A 37 -12.74 5.40 -16.67
CA LEU A 37 -13.55 5.64 -17.87
C LEU A 37 -13.72 4.36 -18.68
N ARG A 38 -14.97 4.03 -19.01
CA ARG A 38 -15.28 2.88 -19.87
C ARG A 38 -14.65 3.14 -21.23
N GLN A 39 -13.86 2.18 -21.69
CA GLN A 39 -13.37 2.14 -23.06
C GLN A 39 -14.39 1.41 -23.94
N SER A 40 -14.46 1.80 -25.21
CA SER A 40 -15.34 1.17 -26.21
C SER A 40 -14.97 -0.29 -26.48
N SER A 41 -13.70 -0.64 -26.29
CA SER A 41 -13.18 -2.00 -26.37
C SER A 41 -12.65 -2.48 -25.01
N LEU A 42 -12.62 -3.81 -24.85
CA LEU A 42 -11.98 -4.44 -23.70
C LEU A 42 -10.47 -4.17 -23.71
N ARG A 43 -9.88 -4.04 -22.53
CA ARG A 43 -8.42 -3.90 -22.37
C ARG A 43 -7.78 -5.24 -22.78
N PRO A 44 -6.88 -5.27 -23.78
CA PRO A 44 -6.36 -6.52 -24.33
C PRO A 44 -5.27 -7.17 -23.45
N HIS A 45 -4.57 -6.38 -22.63
CA HIS A 45 -3.47 -6.87 -21.82
C HIS A 45 -3.89 -7.13 -20.37
N ARG A 46 -3.56 -8.33 -19.86
CA ARG A 46 -3.82 -8.74 -18.47
C ARG A 46 -2.57 -9.38 -17.89
N ILE A 47 -2.28 -9.07 -16.64
CA ILE A 47 -1.31 -9.77 -15.79
C ILE A 47 -2.11 -10.51 -14.71
N CYS A 48 -1.72 -11.74 -14.39
CA CYS A 48 -2.35 -12.57 -13.35
C CYS A 48 -1.37 -12.78 -12.19
N PRO A 49 -1.22 -11.81 -11.26
CA PRO A 49 -0.38 -12.00 -10.09
C PRO A 49 -0.93 -13.14 -9.22
N ARG A 50 -0.02 -13.86 -8.56
CA ARG A 50 -0.32 -14.88 -7.57
C ARG A 50 0.06 -14.33 -6.21
N PHE A 51 -0.80 -14.55 -5.22
CA PHE A 51 -0.62 -14.11 -3.85
C PHE A 51 -0.70 -15.34 -2.94
N SER A 52 0.14 -15.39 -1.92
CA SER A 52 -0.05 -16.20 -0.72
C SER A 52 -1.27 -15.72 0.06
N ASP A 53 -1.72 -16.50 1.04
CA ASP A 53 -2.90 -16.15 1.85
C ASP A 53 -2.72 -14.82 2.61
N ALA A 54 -1.50 -14.56 3.10
CA ALA A 54 -1.17 -13.31 3.79
C ALA A 54 -1.18 -12.11 2.84
N GLU A 55 -0.53 -12.24 1.67
CA GLU A 55 -0.53 -11.19 0.64
C GLU A 55 -1.95 -10.90 0.13
N TRP A 56 -2.77 -11.95 -0.04
CA TRP A 56 -4.16 -11.80 -0.46
C TRP A 56 -5.00 -11.06 0.59
N THR A 57 -4.81 -11.38 1.86
CA THR A 57 -5.49 -10.70 2.98
C THR A 57 -5.12 -9.21 3.02
N ALA A 58 -3.84 -8.87 2.87
CA ALA A 58 -3.37 -7.48 2.82
C ALA A 58 -3.98 -6.72 1.62
N VAL A 59 -4.03 -7.34 0.44
CA VAL A 59 -4.68 -6.75 -0.75
C VAL A 59 -6.16 -6.51 -0.52
N GLN A 60 -6.87 -7.44 0.11
CA GLN A 60 -8.30 -7.29 0.41
C GLN A 60 -8.54 -6.11 1.36
N GLN A 61 -7.79 -6.02 2.45
CA GLN A 61 -7.90 -4.94 3.42
C GLN A 61 -7.62 -3.56 2.79
N ALA A 62 -6.57 -3.47 1.96
CA ALA A 62 -6.23 -2.23 1.28
C ALA A 62 -7.27 -1.83 0.21
N ALA A 63 -7.86 -2.82 -0.47
CA ALA A 63 -8.94 -2.61 -1.42
C ALA A 63 -10.21 -2.11 -0.73
N ASP A 64 -10.58 -2.70 0.41
CA ASP A 64 -11.71 -2.28 1.23
C ASP A 64 -11.52 -0.84 1.74
N ALA A 65 -10.32 -0.50 2.22
CA ALA A 65 -9.97 0.85 2.65
C ALA A 65 -10.06 1.89 1.51
N ALA A 66 -9.82 1.46 0.26
CA ALA A 66 -9.91 2.29 -0.93
C ALA A 66 -11.31 2.27 -1.59
N ASP A 67 -12.28 1.55 -1.03
CA ASP A 67 -13.61 1.30 -1.61
C ASP A 67 -13.54 0.73 -3.04
N LEU A 68 -12.61 -0.21 -3.27
CA LEU A 68 -12.38 -0.87 -4.55
C LEU A 68 -12.48 -2.39 -4.41
N ALA A 69 -12.91 -3.07 -5.47
CA ALA A 69 -12.70 -4.52 -5.55
C ALA A 69 -11.19 -4.84 -5.62
N PRO A 70 -10.71 -5.97 -5.08
CA PRO A 70 -9.28 -6.31 -5.02
C PRO A 70 -8.54 -6.19 -6.36
N GLY A 71 -9.13 -6.69 -7.44
CA GLY A 71 -8.54 -6.58 -8.78
C GLY A 71 -8.49 -5.13 -9.31
N GLY A 72 -9.48 -4.31 -8.93
CA GLY A 72 -9.51 -2.88 -9.25
C GLY A 72 -8.46 -2.10 -8.47
N TYR A 73 -8.30 -2.41 -7.19
CA TYR A 73 -7.25 -1.86 -6.33
C TYR A 73 -5.85 -2.20 -6.88
N ALA A 74 -5.58 -3.48 -7.16
CA ALA A 74 -4.30 -3.92 -7.70
C ALA A 74 -3.96 -3.22 -9.03
N ALA A 75 -4.93 -3.07 -9.92
CA ALA A 75 -4.74 -2.33 -11.18
C ALA A 75 -4.48 -0.84 -10.93
N ALA A 76 -5.23 -0.20 -10.03
CA ALA A 76 -5.05 1.22 -9.69
C ALA A 76 -3.69 1.48 -9.05
N ALA A 77 -3.27 0.66 -8.08
CA ALA A 77 -1.97 0.75 -7.42
C ALA A 77 -0.82 0.57 -8.41
N THR A 78 -0.91 -0.42 -9.30
CA THR A 78 0.11 -0.67 -10.34
C THR A 78 0.24 0.51 -11.29
N LEU A 79 -0.89 1.07 -11.76
CA LEU A 79 -0.89 2.24 -12.63
C LEU A 79 -0.38 3.49 -11.93
N ALA A 80 -0.72 3.69 -10.66
CA ALA A 80 -0.23 4.82 -9.87
C ALA A 80 1.30 4.75 -9.69
N ALA A 81 1.84 3.57 -9.34
CA ALA A 81 3.28 3.37 -9.24
C ALA A 81 3.99 3.60 -10.59
N ALA A 82 3.44 3.04 -11.68
CA ALA A 82 4.01 3.18 -13.03
C ALA A 82 3.95 4.61 -13.57
N SER A 83 2.97 5.41 -13.14
CA SER A 83 2.77 6.80 -13.58
C SER A 83 3.45 7.82 -12.66
N SER A 84 4.16 7.38 -11.61
CA SER A 84 4.87 8.26 -10.69
C SER A 84 6.11 8.89 -11.34
N VAL A 85 6.61 10.00 -10.77
CA VAL A 85 7.80 10.72 -11.27
C VAL A 85 9.06 9.83 -11.22
N ASN A 86 9.10 8.87 -10.30
CA ASN A 86 10.16 7.86 -10.22
C ASN A 86 9.57 6.47 -9.95
N PRO A 87 9.15 5.73 -11.00
CA PRO A 87 8.51 4.42 -10.87
C PRO A 87 9.38 3.38 -10.16
N THR A 88 10.70 3.49 -10.31
CA THR A 88 11.64 2.61 -9.61
C THR A 88 11.61 2.88 -8.12
N ALA A 89 11.62 4.14 -7.69
CA ALA A 89 11.53 4.49 -6.28
C ALA A 89 10.23 4.01 -5.62
N ALA A 90 9.09 4.10 -6.33
CA ALA A 90 7.80 3.63 -5.84
C ALA A 90 7.76 2.13 -5.52
N VAL A 91 8.63 1.33 -6.17
CA VAL A 91 8.77 -0.12 -5.93
C VAL A 91 10.03 -0.45 -5.12
N ALA A 92 11.00 0.47 -5.05
CA ALA A 92 12.32 0.23 -4.48
C ALA A 92 12.30 0.04 -2.96
N ASP A 93 11.43 0.75 -2.24
CA ASP A 93 11.40 0.67 -0.77
C ASP A 93 11.02 -0.75 -0.30
N TYR A 94 10.05 -1.38 -0.96
CA TYR A 94 9.70 -2.78 -0.70
C TYR A 94 10.86 -3.73 -1.04
N ARG A 95 11.47 -3.56 -2.22
CA ARG A 95 12.58 -4.42 -2.65
C ARG A 95 13.81 -4.26 -1.75
N ARG A 96 14.08 -3.05 -1.26
CA ARG A 96 15.15 -2.77 -0.31
C ARG A 96 14.89 -3.47 1.02
N GLY A 97 13.68 -3.35 1.58
CA GLY A 97 13.32 -4.05 2.81
C GLY A 97 13.44 -5.58 2.70
N VAL A 98 13.02 -6.16 1.58
CA VAL A 98 13.20 -7.61 1.31
C VAL A 98 14.69 -7.98 1.21
N GLN A 99 15.50 -7.16 0.55
CA GLN A 99 16.94 -7.40 0.45
C GLN A 99 17.64 -7.33 1.81
N GLU A 100 17.29 -6.32 2.61
CA GLU A 100 17.80 -6.18 3.98
C GLU A 100 17.42 -7.39 4.84
N LEU A 101 16.17 -7.87 4.75
CA LEU A 101 15.75 -9.08 5.43
C LEU A 101 16.52 -10.33 4.97
N MET A 102 16.73 -10.48 3.66
CA MET A 102 17.51 -11.61 3.13
C MET A 102 18.97 -11.57 3.59
N GLU A 103 19.55 -10.38 3.72
CA GLU A 103 20.89 -10.21 4.28
C GLU A 103 20.92 -10.60 5.76
N SER A 104 19.95 -10.14 6.55
CA SER A 104 19.81 -10.52 7.96
C SER A 104 19.66 -12.03 8.13
N ASN A 105 18.85 -12.70 7.30
CA ASN A 105 18.70 -14.16 7.33
C ASN A 105 20.01 -14.88 7.01
N ARG A 106 20.82 -14.35 6.08
CA ARG A 106 22.14 -14.91 5.77
C ARG A 106 23.09 -14.79 6.95
N GLN A 107 23.11 -13.63 7.61
CA GLN A 107 23.90 -13.43 8.83
C GLN A 107 23.46 -14.39 9.93
N LEU A 108 22.15 -14.59 10.09
CA LEU A 108 21.62 -15.53 11.07
C LEU A 108 22.00 -16.98 10.77
N ALA A 109 21.96 -17.40 9.51
CA ALA A 109 22.42 -18.73 9.11
C ALA A 109 23.91 -18.95 9.43
N ALA A 110 24.75 -17.92 9.26
CA ALA A 110 26.17 -17.99 9.64
C ALA A 110 26.35 -18.13 11.16
N VAL A 111 25.55 -17.42 11.96
CA VAL A 111 25.53 -17.57 13.43
C VAL A 111 25.09 -18.99 13.83
N GLY A 112 24.03 -19.52 13.21
CA GLY A 112 23.58 -20.90 13.46
C GLY A 112 24.66 -21.94 13.14
N ASN A 113 25.43 -21.73 12.08
CA ASN A 113 26.56 -22.60 11.74
C ASN A 113 27.66 -22.56 12.81
N ASN A 114 27.99 -21.37 13.32
CA ASN A 114 28.96 -21.23 14.41
C ASN A 114 28.48 -21.91 15.70
N LEU A 115 27.19 -21.80 16.01
CA LEU A 115 26.59 -22.50 17.15
C LEU A 115 26.70 -24.02 16.98
N ASN A 116 26.42 -24.53 15.79
CA ASN A 116 26.56 -25.94 15.49
C ASN A 116 28.00 -26.44 15.67
N GLN A 117 29.00 -25.63 15.29
CA GLN A 117 30.41 -25.94 15.54
C GLN A 117 30.76 -25.97 17.03
N VAL A 118 30.25 -25.02 17.81
CA VAL A 118 30.44 -25.02 19.28
C VAL A 118 29.78 -26.25 19.91
N ALA A 119 28.55 -26.57 19.52
CA ALA A 119 27.85 -27.76 20.02
C ALA A 119 28.64 -29.03 19.72
N HIS A 120 29.19 -29.15 18.51
CA HIS A 120 30.07 -30.24 18.13
C HIS A 120 31.34 -30.31 19.00
N PHE A 121 32.00 -29.16 19.25
CA PHE A 121 33.19 -29.09 20.10
C PHE A 121 32.90 -29.53 21.54
N LEU A 122 31.78 -29.10 22.11
CA LEU A 122 31.35 -29.50 23.46
C LEU A 122 30.98 -30.99 23.52
N ASN A 123 30.27 -31.50 22.52
CA ASN A 123 29.94 -32.92 22.41
C ASN A 123 31.19 -33.81 22.26
N ALA A 124 32.28 -33.25 21.73
CA ALA A 124 33.60 -33.91 21.67
C ALA A 124 34.38 -33.84 23.00
N GLY A 125 33.77 -33.35 24.09
CA GLY A 125 34.38 -33.27 25.42
C GLY A 125 35.13 -31.96 25.69
N GLY A 126 35.01 -30.96 24.81
CA GLY A 126 35.55 -29.63 25.03
C GLY A 126 34.90 -28.93 26.23
N GLN A 127 35.69 -28.20 27.03
CA GLN A 127 35.17 -27.41 28.15
C GLN A 127 34.83 -25.98 27.69
N PRO A 128 33.62 -25.47 27.98
CA PRO A 128 33.22 -24.13 27.55
C PRO A 128 33.95 -23.05 28.36
N ALA A 129 34.53 -22.07 27.68
CA ALA A 129 35.02 -20.86 28.33
C ALA A 129 33.85 -20.03 28.91
N THR A 130 34.08 -19.32 30.02
CA THR A 130 33.07 -18.51 30.73
C THR A 130 32.36 -17.50 29.81
N ASP A 131 33.08 -16.96 28.82
CA ASP A 131 32.56 -16.00 27.83
C ASP A 131 31.48 -16.58 26.89
N LEU A 132 31.43 -17.92 26.74
CA LEU A 132 30.50 -18.56 25.83
C LEU A 132 29.04 -18.34 26.24
N ARG A 133 28.72 -18.36 27.54
CA ARG A 133 27.35 -18.13 28.02
C ARG A 133 26.88 -16.70 27.77
N GLN A 134 27.77 -15.73 27.98
CA GLN A 134 27.47 -14.32 27.77
C GLN A 134 27.29 -14.00 26.27
N LEU A 135 28.07 -14.67 25.42
CA LEU A 135 27.94 -14.60 23.98
C LEU A 135 26.59 -15.16 23.51
N LEU A 136 26.20 -16.34 23.99
CA LEU A 136 24.91 -16.96 23.66
C LEU A 136 23.72 -16.07 24.05
N HIS A 137 23.77 -15.41 25.21
CA HIS A 137 22.70 -14.50 25.64
C HIS A 137 22.56 -13.25 24.76
N ARG A 138 23.68 -12.66 24.31
CA ARG A 138 23.63 -11.56 23.33
C ARG A 138 23.06 -11.99 21.99
N PHE A 139 23.32 -13.23 21.57
CA PHE A 139 22.75 -13.78 20.35
C PHE A 139 21.24 -13.98 20.44
N ASP A 140 20.73 -14.50 21.55
CA ASP A 140 19.29 -14.70 21.78
C ASP A 140 18.50 -13.38 21.71
N THR A 141 19.13 -12.31 22.23
CA THR A 141 18.59 -10.95 22.16
C THR A 141 18.57 -10.41 20.72
N ALA A 142 19.61 -10.68 19.93
CA ALA A 142 19.67 -10.27 18.53
C ALA A 142 18.66 -11.03 17.66
N LEU A 143 18.49 -12.34 17.91
CA LEU A 143 17.50 -13.20 17.26
C LEU A 143 16.08 -12.68 17.48
N SER A 144 15.73 -12.37 18.72
CA SER A 144 14.41 -11.80 19.06
C SER A 144 14.13 -10.48 18.33
N GLY A 145 15.16 -9.64 18.17
CA GLY A 145 15.04 -8.39 17.39
C GLY A 145 14.81 -8.61 15.89
N VAL A 146 15.35 -9.69 15.31
CA VAL A 146 15.08 -10.07 13.92
C VAL A 146 13.67 -10.60 13.76
N ASP A 147 13.18 -11.43 14.69
CA ASP A 147 11.81 -11.94 14.68
C ASP A 147 10.78 -10.80 14.77
N ASP A 148 11.04 -9.78 15.61
CA ASP A 148 10.22 -8.58 15.69
C ASP A 148 10.20 -7.78 14.38
N ALA A 149 11.35 -7.64 13.71
CA ALA A 149 11.46 -6.97 12.42
C ALA A 149 10.71 -7.73 11.31
N VAL A 150 10.78 -9.06 11.30
CA VAL A 150 10.00 -9.91 10.39
C VAL A 150 8.51 -9.75 10.68
N ALA A 151 8.09 -9.79 11.94
CA ALA A 151 6.71 -9.59 12.34
C ALA A 151 6.19 -8.19 11.99
N TRP A 152 7.05 -7.17 12.00
CA TRP A 152 6.71 -5.83 11.50
C TRP A 152 6.49 -5.82 9.99
N LEU A 153 7.36 -6.49 9.23
CA LEU A 153 7.24 -6.57 7.77
C LEU A 153 5.97 -7.31 7.34
N VAL A 154 5.59 -8.37 8.05
CA VAL A 154 4.38 -9.15 7.77
C VAL A 154 3.08 -8.39 8.13
N ARG A 155 3.14 -7.41 9.04
CA ARG A 155 1.98 -6.63 9.50
C ARG A 155 1.73 -5.33 8.71
N ARG A 156 2.57 -5.01 7.71
CA ARG A 156 2.46 -3.81 6.88
C ARG A 156 1.77 -4.09 5.55
#